data_AF-A0A454TPL2-F1
#
_entry.id   AF-A0A454TPL2-F1
#
_cell.length_a   1.000
_cell.length_b   1.000
_cell.length_c   1.000
_cell.angle_alpha   90.00
_cell.angle_beta   90.00
_cell.angle_gamma   90.00
#
_symmetry.space_group_name_H-M   'P 1'
#
loop_
_entity.id
_entity.type
_entity.pdbx_description
1 polymer ?
#
loop_
_entity_poly.entity_id
_entity_poly.type
_entity_poly.pdbx_seq_one_letter_code
_entity_poly.pdbx_strand_id
1 'polypeptide(L)'
;MPSHTPITVPAGLHDQPRLAEHWIARADLPSICSQTGTPVFIYSEAQLVRNIRRVKSAISAAGLDGRVSIFVPFFPNANPHILKPLRDEGAGILLQMPNEYKLITQYGFSDFIVSPGHVSNEEIAFWSKKDYPVFLASLDEIAYAIREHAPTISVRIDSLGSDKPGIKVDQLGDLAKLLSANGRSLECFEVYCGSGNSLQGMIDIARQIFRMYLDHFPTARSINFAGGHGFDYEKWSEAEKHFDWATYFQAIRDLATEMKIPETVRFLFEPGRDVLADAGVLLTGIKRDIVQHSLGNIVVTDGSRMLMPSAQLRNRAHHTVFLDAAFNEVVDYSRRCVAKVRGRSILRNDYILPGDVVAPETVKAGEYMLILDVGAYCATQHMEFLNVPPAGEVLVEADGAIYMVTRPGNDLDKWRNLLPERQRLAGA
;
A
#
# COMPACT_ATOMS: atom_id res chain seq x y z
N MET A 1 3.75 30.18 3.48
CA MET A 1 4.83 29.29 3.97
C MET A 1 4.36 28.72 5.29
N PRO A 2 4.28 27.39 5.47
CA PRO A 2 4.00 26.84 6.79
C PRO A 2 5.22 27.10 7.68
N SER A 3 4.98 27.66 8.86
CA SER A 3 6.00 27.83 9.89
C SER A 3 6.50 26.45 10.32
N HIS A 4 7.77 26.16 10.02
CA HIS A 4 8.46 25.00 10.57
C HIS A 4 8.66 25.23 12.08
N THR A 5 7.84 24.60 12.89
CA THR A 5 8.13 24.43 14.32
C THR A 5 9.38 23.55 14.40
N PRO A 6 10.47 23.98 15.06
CA PRO A 6 11.63 23.11 15.28
C PRO A 6 11.17 21.85 16.01
N ILE A 7 11.53 20.68 15.49
CA ILE A 7 11.32 19.42 16.21
C ILE A 7 12.12 19.54 17.51
N THR A 8 11.41 19.65 18.63
CA THR A 8 11.99 19.53 19.95
C THR A 8 12.33 18.06 20.11
N VAL A 9 13.59 17.69 19.93
CA VAL A 9 14.06 16.31 20.11
C VAL A 9 13.85 15.94 21.58
N PRO A 10 12.93 15.03 21.92
CA PRO A 10 12.73 14.63 23.31
C PRO A 10 14.02 14.00 23.83
N ALA A 11 14.45 14.38 25.02
CA ALA A 11 15.60 13.74 25.66
C ALA A 11 15.32 12.23 25.84
N GLY A 12 16.27 11.38 25.44
CA GLY A 12 16.20 9.92 25.63
C GLY A 12 15.56 9.11 24.50
N LEU A 13 15.14 9.72 23.38
CA LEU A 13 14.46 8.99 22.30
C LEU A 13 15.38 8.11 21.42
N HIS A 14 16.71 8.20 21.56
CA HIS A 14 17.65 7.50 20.67
C HIS A 14 18.79 6.76 21.39
N ASP A 15 18.74 6.65 22.71
CA ASP A 15 19.81 6.02 23.51
C ASP A 15 19.59 4.52 23.74
N GLN A 16 18.62 3.91 23.04
CA GLN A 16 18.36 2.46 23.07
C GLN A 16 18.23 1.89 21.64
N PRO A 17 18.73 0.66 21.40
CA PRO A 17 18.66 0.03 20.09
C PRO A 17 17.21 -0.16 19.67
N ARG A 18 16.85 0.39 18.50
CA ARG A 18 15.52 0.29 17.90
C ARG A 18 15.33 -1.00 17.11
N LEU A 19 16.41 -1.59 16.61
CA LEU A 19 16.34 -2.77 15.76
C LEU A 19 16.31 -4.09 16.52
N ALA A 20 16.63 -4.11 17.82
CA ALA A 20 16.70 -5.34 18.61
C ALA A 20 15.43 -6.22 18.51
N GLU A 21 14.26 -5.59 18.45
CA GLU A 21 12.97 -6.27 18.29
C GLU A 21 12.42 -6.21 16.85
N HIS A 22 13.06 -5.44 15.97
CA HIS A 22 12.64 -5.30 14.57
C HIS A 22 13.11 -6.49 13.75
N TRP A 23 12.26 -7.00 12.84
CA TRP A 23 12.58 -8.18 12.03
C TRP A 23 13.85 -8.02 11.18
N ILE A 24 14.19 -6.78 10.79
CA ILE A 24 15.38 -6.48 9.96
C ILE A 24 16.70 -6.82 10.66
N ALA A 25 16.75 -6.83 12.00
CA ALA A 25 17.96 -7.20 12.73
C ALA A 25 18.38 -8.66 12.52
N ARG A 26 17.50 -9.49 11.95
CA ARG A 26 17.77 -10.88 11.62
C ARG A 26 18.17 -11.09 10.16
N ALA A 27 18.11 -10.05 9.32
CA ALA A 27 18.48 -10.14 7.92
C ALA A 27 20.00 -9.98 7.74
N ASP A 28 20.59 -10.77 6.84
CA ASP A 28 22.00 -10.64 6.45
C ASP A 28 22.19 -9.47 5.48
N LEU A 29 22.18 -8.24 6.02
CA LEU A 29 22.39 -7.01 5.26
C LEU A 29 23.72 -6.98 4.48
N PRO A 30 24.86 -7.46 5.02
CA PRO A 30 26.10 -7.58 4.24
C PRO A 30 25.92 -8.40 2.96
N SER A 31 25.32 -9.59 3.06
CA SER A 31 25.08 -10.46 1.90
C SER A 31 24.14 -9.81 0.89
N ILE A 32 23.04 -9.22 1.35
CA ILE A 32 22.10 -8.49 0.50
C ILE A 32 22.81 -7.37 -0.28
N CYS A 33 23.49 -6.47 0.43
CA CYS A 33 24.21 -5.34 -0.18
C CYS A 33 25.30 -5.77 -1.16
N SER A 34 26.00 -6.86 -0.89
CA SER A 34 27.05 -7.37 -1.80
C SER A 34 26.50 -7.82 -3.16
N GLN A 35 25.23 -8.24 -3.20
CA GLN A 35 24.58 -8.79 -4.39
C GLN A 35 23.70 -7.76 -5.12
N THR A 36 23.04 -6.87 -4.37
CA THR A 36 22.10 -5.89 -4.93
C THR A 36 22.67 -4.48 -5.03
N GLY A 37 23.69 -4.17 -4.23
CA GLY A 37 24.06 -2.79 -3.93
C GLY A 37 22.99 -2.05 -3.14
N THR A 38 23.19 -0.73 -3.03
CA THR A 38 22.21 0.23 -2.47
C THR A 38 21.89 1.31 -3.52
N PRO A 39 20.68 1.88 -3.51
CA PRO A 39 19.57 1.60 -2.61
C PRO A 39 18.84 0.27 -2.92
N VAL A 40 18.31 -0.40 -1.89
CA VAL A 40 17.56 -1.66 -2.03
C VAL A 40 16.38 -1.71 -1.06
N PHE A 41 15.21 -2.13 -1.56
CA PHE A 41 14.05 -2.47 -0.72
C PHE A 41 14.19 -3.91 -0.22
N ILE A 42 14.00 -4.11 1.08
CA ILE A 42 14.08 -5.42 1.73
C ILE A 42 12.74 -5.67 2.41
N TYR A 43 12.16 -6.84 2.18
CA TYR A 43 10.85 -7.24 2.68
C TYR A 43 10.96 -8.49 3.56
N SER A 44 10.05 -8.65 4.52
CA SER A 44 9.96 -9.83 5.38
C SER A 44 8.69 -10.62 5.13
N GLU A 45 8.83 -11.87 4.68
CA GLU A 45 7.72 -12.82 4.61
C GLU A 45 7.08 -13.01 5.99
N ALA A 46 7.90 -13.21 7.02
CA ALA A 46 7.40 -13.46 8.37
C ALA A 46 6.55 -12.28 8.90
N GLN A 47 6.92 -11.03 8.58
CA GLN A 47 6.09 -9.87 8.96
C GLN A 47 4.79 -9.81 8.15
N LEU A 48 4.83 -10.07 6.85
CA LEU A 48 3.62 -10.15 6.00
C LEU A 48 2.61 -11.18 6.54
N VAL A 49 3.11 -12.37 6.87
CA VAL A 49 2.31 -13.47 7.42
C VAL A 49 1.75 -13.10 8.81
N ARG A 50 2.55 -12.47 9.67
CA ARG A 50 2.07 -11.97 10.98
C ARG A 50 0.93 -10.97 10.79
N ASN A 51 1.10 -10.00 9.90
CA ASN A 51 0.12 -8.95 9.68
C ASN A 51 -1.21 -9.48 9.17
N ILE A 52 -1.21 -10.35 8.16
CA ILE A 52 -2.47 -10.90 7.65
C ILE A 52 -3.12 -11.86 8.66
N ARG A 53 -2.33 -12.62 9.42
CA ARG A 53 -2.86 -13.46 10.50
C ARG A 53 -3.48 -12.63 11.61
N ARG A 54 -2.96 -11.44 11.95
CA ARG A 54 -3.61 -10.51 12.89
C ARG A 54 -5.02 -10.15 12.45
N VAL A 55 -5.23 -9.84 11.17
CA VAL A 55 -6.57 -9.56 10.60
C VAL A 55 -7.46 -10.81 10.68
N LYS A 56 -6.96 -11.97 10.25
CA LYS A 56 -7.71 -13.24 10.25
C LYS A 56 -8.10 -13.68 11.67
N SER A 57 -7.19 -13.57 12.63
CA SER A 57 -7.48 -13.89 14.04
C SER A 57 -8.56 -12.98 14.62
N ALA A 58 -8.60 -11.71 14.23
CA ALA A 58 -9.67 -10.80 14.65
C ALA A 58 -11.04 -11.17 14.04
N ILE A 59 -11.07 -11.64 12.78
CA ILE A 59 -12.27 -12.19 12.14
C ILE A 59 -12.78 -13.40 12.93
N SER A 60 -11.91 -14.36 13.23
CA SER A 60 -12.29 -15.57 13.96
C SER A 60 -12.73 -15.27 15.38
N ALA A 61 -12.06 -14.35 16.08
CA ALA A 61 -12.46 -13.92 17.42
C ALA A 61 -13.84 -13.23 17.45
N ALA A 62 -14.23 -12.59 16.35
CA ALA A 62 -15.57 -12.04 16.17
C ALA A 62 -16.60 -13.07 15.71
N GLY A 63 -16.23 -14.33 15.46
CA GLY A 63 -17.14 -15.36 14.96
C GLY A 63 -17.63 -15.09 13.53
N LEU A 64 -16.83 -14.38 12.73
CA LEU A 64 -17.15 -14.00 11.35
C LEU A 64 -16.47 -14.92 10.31
N ASP A 65 -15.96 -16.07 10.75
CA ASP A 65 -15.37 -17.10 9.89
C ASP A 65 -16.36 -17.53 8.80
N GLY A 66 -15.89 -17.56 7.56
CA GLY A 66 -16.75 -17.91 6.43
C GLY A 66 -17.86 -16.88 6.16
N ARG A 67 -17.85 -15.70 6.79
CA ARG A 67 -18.63 -14.53 6.35
C ARG A 67 -17.74 -13.46 5.75
N VAL A 68 -16.52 -13.32 6.27
CA VAL A 68 -15.53 -12.33 5.80
C VAL A 68 -14.55 -12.93 4.78
N SER A 69 -14.18 -12.15 3.77
CA SER A 69 -13.08 -12.40 2.84
C SER A 69 -12.16 -11.18 2.77
N ILE A 70 -10.85 -11.41 2.63
CA ILE A 70 -9.83 -10.35 2.59
C ILE A 70 -9.24 -10.29 1.17
N PHE A 71 -9.20 -9.08 0.60
CA PHE A 71 -8.59 -8.83 -0.71
C PHE A 71 -7.51 -7.76 -0.60
N VAL A 72 -6.25 -8.17 -0.56
CA VAL A 72 -5.13 -7.22 -0.45
C VAL A 72 -4.97 -6.49 -1.78
N PRO A 73 -5.01 -5.15 -1.82
CA PRO A 73 -4.82 -4.42 -3.06
C PRO A 73 -3.41 -4.62 -3.62
N PHE A 74 -3.32 -4.81 -4.94
CA PHE A 74 -2.06 -5.03 -5.65
C PHE A 74 -1.21 -3.75 -5.75
N PHE A 75 -1.85 -2.61 -6.01
CA PHE A 75 -1.20 -1.33 -6.31
C PHE A 75 -0.36 -0.67 -5.18
N PRO A 76 -0.49 -0.98 -3.87
CA PRO A 76 0.47 -0.52 -2.86
C PRO A 76 1.81 -1.24 -2.93
N ASN A 77 1.83 -2.48 -3.41
CA ASN A 77 3.05 -3.26 -3.64
C ASN A 77 2.81 -4.24 -4.79
N ALA A 78 3.09 -3.79 -6.02
CA ALA A 78 2.77 -4.50 -7.25
C ALA A 78 3.78 -5.62 -7.61
N ASN A 79 4.37 -6.27 -6.60
CA ASN A 79 5.32 -7.37 -6.79
C ASN A 79 4.67 -8.71 -6.37
N PRO A 80 4.36 -9.61 -7.32
CA PRO A 80 3.71 -10.89 -7.03
C PRO A 80 4.48 -11.77 -6.03
N HIS A 81 5.81 -11.67 -5.99
CA HIS A 81 6.62 -12.41 -5.02
C HIS A 81 6.39 -11.93 -3.59
N ILE A 82 6.21 -10.63 -3.40
CA ILE A 82 5.92 -10.03 -2.09
C ILE A 82 4.50 -10.36 -1.62
N LEU A 83 3.54 -10.50 -2.54
CA LEU A 83 2.15 -10.84 -2.19
C LEU A 83 1.91 -12.35 -2.05
N LYS A 84 2.84 -13.19 -2.53
CA LYS A 84 2.71 -14.65 -2.49
C LYS A 84 2.44 -15.19 -1.08
N PRO A 85 3.12 -14.75 -0.02
CA PRO A 85 2.83 -15.22 1.34
C PRO A 85 1.39 -14.90 1.80
N LEU A 86 0.83 -13.78 1.35
CA LEU A 86 -0.54 -13.39 1.69
C LEU A 86 -1.56 -14.29 0.99
N ARG A 87 -1.29 -14.67 -0.26
CA ARG A 87 -2.09 -15.67 -1.00
C ARG A 87 -2.01 -17.04 -0.36
N ASP A 88 -0.84 -17.46 0.09
CA ASP A 88 -0.67 -18.76 0.75
C ASP A 88 -1.41 -18.78 2.11
N GLU A 89 -1.63 -17.62 2.71
CA GLU A 89 -2.55 -17.39 3.83
C GLU A 89 -4.03 -17.25 3.42
N GLY A 90 -4.38 -17.46 2.15
CA GLY A 90 -5.75 -17.46 1.65
C GLY A 90 -6.35 -16.06 1.43
N ALA A 91 -5.54 -15.01 1.37
CA ALA A 91 -6.01 -13.70 0.95
C ALA A 91 -6.17 -13.64 -0.58
N GLY A 92 -7.29 -13.09 -1.04
CA GLY A 92 -7.47 -12.71 -2.44
C GLY A 92 -6.72 -11.40 -2.76
N ILE A 93 -6.71 -11.00 -4.02
CA ILE A 93 -6.07 -9.76 -4.47
C ILE A 93 -7.08 -8.82 -5.12
N LEU A 94 -7.00 -7.53 -4.76
CA LEU A 94 -7.73 -6.48 -5.48
C LEU A 94 -6.87 -5.94 -6.63
N LEU A 95 -7.43 -6.00 -7.83
CA LEU A 95 -6.86 -5.45 -9.06
C LEU A 95 -7.63 -4.21 -9.52
N GLN A 96 -6.99 -3.39 -10.35
CA GLN A 96 -7.59 -2.23 -10.98
C GLN A 96 -7.56 -2.30 -12.51
N MET A 97 -6.56 -2.97 -13.10
CA MET A 97 -6.32 -2.92 -14.54
C MET A 97 -6.09 -4.30 -15.19
N PRO A 98 -6.46 -4.50 -16.47
CA PRO A 98 -6.26 -5.78 -17.16
C PRO A 98 -4.81 -6.26 -17.24
N ASN A 99 -3.83 -5.35 -17.28
CA ASN A 99 -2.40 -5.71 -17.29
C ASN A 99 -1.95 -6.32 -15.95
N GLU A 100 -2.49 -5.84 -14.83
CA GLU A 100 -2.23 -6.42 -13.50
C GLU A 100 -2.73 -7.87 -13.44
N TYR A 101 -3.93 -8.14 -13.95
CA TYR A 101 -4.44 -9.52 -14.08
C TYR A 101 -3.54 -10.40 -14.94
N LYS A 102 -3.14 -9.91 -16.12
CA LYS A 102 -2.27 -10.65 -17.05
C LYS A 102 -0.92 -10.98 -16.41
N LEU A 103 -0.39 -10.09 -15.57
CA LEU A 103 0.85 -10.31 -14.84
C LEU A 103 0.65 -11.33 -13.71
N ILE A 104 -0.25 -11.03 -12.77
CA ILE A 104 -0.31 -11.75 -11.49
C ILE A 104 -0.80 -13.20 -11.63
N THR A 105 -1.61 -13.50 -12.65
CA THR A 105 -2.05 -14.89 -12.94
C THR A 105 -0.89 -15.80 -13.34
N GLN A 106 0.18 -15.26 -13.93
CA GLN A 106 1.39 -16.03 -14.25
C GLN A 106 2.13 -16.50 -12.98
N TYR A 107 1.85 -15.87 -11.84
CA TYR A 107 2.41 -16.23 -10.53
C TYR A 107 1.47 -17.10 -9.70
N GLY A 108 0.42 -17.66 -10.31
CA GLY A 108 -0.49 -18.61 -9.67
C GLY A 108 -1.53 -17.97 -8.74
N PHE A 109 -1.84 -16.69 -8.93
CA PHE A 109 -2.97 -16.05 -8.25
C PHE A 109 -4.25 -16.26 -9.08
N SER A 110 -5.38 -16.48 -8.40
CA SER A 110 -6.66 -16.77 -9.06
C SER A 110 -7.90 -16.20 -8.37
N ASP A 111 -7.76 -15.70 -7.14
CA ASP A 111 -8.86 -15.13 -6.36
C ASP A 111 -8.78 -13.61 -6.39
N PHE A 112 -9.72 -12.98 -7.10
CA PHE A 112 -9.67 -11.55 -7.41
C PHE A 112 -11.01 -10.86 -7.18
N ILE A 113 -10.89 -9.60 -6.78
CA ILE A 113 -11.89 -8.57 -7.05
C ILE A 113 -11.26 -7.48 -7.91
N VAL A 114 -12.07 -6.75 -8.66
CA VAL A 114 -11.62 -5.65 -9.51
C VAL A 114 -12.32 -4.37 -9.08
N SER A 115 -11.58 -3.41 -8.54
CA SER A 115 -12.11 -2.10 -8.16
C SER A 115 -11.45 -1.02 -9.00
N PRO A 116 -11.88 -0.86 -10.27
CA PRO A 116 -11.31 0.16 -11.12
C PRO A 116 -11.79 1.57 -10.71
N GLY A 117 -11.13 2.59 -11.25
CA GLY A 117 -11.72 3.92 -11.32
C GLY A 117 -12.82 3.96 -12.38
N HIS A 118 -12.81 5.01 -13.21
CA HIS A 118 -13.56 4.96 -14.47
C HIS A 118 -12.81 4.13 -15.50
N VAL A 119 -13.53 3.28 -16.22
CA VAL A 119 -12.97 2.34 -17.20
C VAL A 119 -13.62 2.50 -18.56
N SER A 120 -12.85 2.18 -19.60
CA SER A 120 -13.35 2.13 -20.96
C SER A 120 -14.26 0.94 -21.21
N ASN A 121 -15.06 1.01 -22.27
CA ASN A 121 -15.84 -0.13 -22.76
C ASN A 121 -14.97 -1.35 -23.07
N GLU A 122 -13.75 -1.16 -23.57
CA GLU A 122 -12.80 -2.26 -23.83
C GLU A 122 -12.41 -2.99 -22.55
N GLU A 123 -12.15 -2.25 -21.47
CA GLU A 123 -11.85 -2.82 -20.16
C GLU A 123 -13.06 -3.51 -19.55
N ILE A 124 -14.26 -2.91 -19.63
CA ILE A 124 -15.48 -3.58 -19.16
C ILE A 124 -15.74 -4.87 -19.93
N ALA A 125 -15.57 -4.87 -21.26
CA ALA A 125 -15.73 -6.07 -22.08
C ALA A 125 -14.66 -7.13 -21.79
N PHE A 126 -13.43 -6.71 -21.44
CA PHE A 126 -12.39 -7.61 -20.97
C PHE A 126 -12.81 -8.30 -19.66
N TRP A 127 -13.29 -7.53 -18.68
CA TRP A 127 -13.68 -8.06 -17.37
C TRP A 127 -15.01 -8.81 -17.39
N SER A 128 -15.96 -8.46 -18.25
CA SER A 128 -17.25 -9.16 -18.38
C SER A 128 -17.10 -10.61 -18.83
N LYS A 129 -15.95 -10.95 -19.43
CA LYS A 129 -15.56 -12.33 -19.80
C LYS A 129 -14.86 -13.07 -18.66
N LYS A 130 -14.68 -12.43 -17.51
CA LYS A 130 -14.03 -12.95 -16.32
C LYS A 130 -15.07 -13.04 -15.21
N ASP A 131 -15.14 -14.18 -14.55
CA ASP A 131 -16.12 -14.42 -13.49
C ASP A 131 -15.64 -13.84 -12.15
N TYR A 132 -15.36 -12.53 -12.13
CA TYR A 132 -14.92 -11.80 -10.94
C TYR A 132 -15.83 -10.61 -10.66
N PRO A 133 -16.03 -10.22 -9.38
CA PRO A 133 -16.68 -8.96 -9.04
C PRO A 133 -15.90 -7.77 -9.59
N VAL A 134 -16.58 -6.89 -10.35
CA VAL A 134 -16.01 -5.67 -10.93
C VAL A 134 -16.83 -4.48 -10.44
N PHE A 135 -16.25 -3.63 -9.60
CA PHE A 135 -16.94 -2.50 -8.97
C PHE A 135 -17.00 -1.29 -9.90
N LEU A 136 -17.99 -1.28 -10.81
CA LEU A 136 -18.20 -0.20 -11.76
C LEU A 136 -18.65 1.09 -11.05
N ALA A 137 -18.16 2.22 -11.54
CA ALA A 137 -18.17 3.50 -10.84
C ALA A 137 -19.20 4.51 -11.40
N SER A 138 -19.97 4.14 -12.42
CA SER A 138 -21.03 4.99 -12.98
C SER A 138 -22.21 4.19 -13.56
N LEU A 139 -23.37 4.86 -13.70
CA LEU A 139 -24.56 4.25 -14.31
C LEU A 139 -24.33 3.86 -15.78
N ASP A 140 -23.50 4.62 -16.52
CA ASP A 140 -23.16 4.33 -17.92
C ASP A 140 -22.33 3.06 -18.04
N GLU A 141 -21.30 2.91 -17.19
CA GLU A 141 -20.48 1.70 -17.13
C GLU A 141 -21.33 0.45 -16.83
N ILE A 142 -22.27 0.57 -15.89
CA ILE A 142 -23.18 -0.53 -15.52
C ILE A 142 -24.12 -0.87 -16.67
N ALA A 143 -24.69 0.14 -17.33
CA ALA A 143 -25.54 -0.07 -18.50
C ALA A 143 -24.76 -0.75 -19.63
N TYR A 144 -23.49 -0.40 -19.83
CA TYR A 144 -22.61 -1.08 -20.78
C TYR A 144 -22.32 -2.53 -20.38
N ALA A 145 -21.97 -2.80 -19.12
CA ALA A 145 -21.72 -4.16 -18.64
C ALA A 145 -22.95 -5.08 -18.78
N ILE A 146 -24.17 -4.56 -18.55
CA ILE A 146 -25.41 -5.29 -18.80
C ILE A 146 -25.56 -5.64 -20.29
N ARG A 147 -25.27 -4.70 -21.21
CA ARG A 147 -25.31 -4.95 -22.66
C ARG A 147 -24.24 -5.95 -23.12
N GLU A 148 -23.09 -5.97 -22.46
CA GLU A 148 -22.02 -6.96 -22.67
C GLU A 148 -22.31 -8.31 -21.99
N HIS A 149 -23.49 -8.48 -21.38
CA HIS A 149 -23.91 -9.72 -20.71
C HIS A 149 -22.95 -10.15 -19.60
N ALA A 150 -22.40 -9.18 -18.84
CA ALA A 150 -21.58 -9.48 -17.67
C ALA A 150 -22.32 -10.46 -16.73
N PRO A 151 -21.66 -11.52 -16.22
CA PRO A 151 -22.31 -12.57 -15.45
C PRO A 151 -22.90 -12.03 -14.15
N THR A 152 -22.17 -11.13 -13.49
CA THR A 152 -22.55 -10.44 -12.24
C THR A 152 -22.47 -8.92 -12.44
N ILE A 153 -23.10 -8.15 -11.55
CA ILE A 153 -22.96 -6.70 -11.49
C ILE A 153 -22.50 -6.33 -10.09
N SER A 154 -21.34 -5.68 -10.00
CA SER A 154 -20.87 -5.06 -8.77
C SER A 154 -20.66 -3.57 -8.99
N VAL A 155 -20.77 -2.77 -7.94
CA VAL A 155 -20.71 -1.31 -8.06
C VAL A 155 -19.85 -0.70 -6.98
N ARG A 156 -19.21 0.41 -7.32
CA ARG A 156 -18.52 1.29 -6.37
C ARG A 156 -19.42 2.47 -6.05
N ILE A 157 -19.64 2.71 -4.76
CA ILE A 157 -20.40 3.83 -4.23
C ILE A 157 -19.43 4.81 -3.59
N ASP A 158 -19.58 6.09 -3.95
CA ASP A 158 -18.91 7.19 -3.27
C ASP A 158 -19.85 7.80 -2.23
N SER A 159 -19.65 7.43 -0.97
CA SER A 159 -20.45 7.93 0.15
C SER A 159 -20.07 9.34 0.60
N LEU A 160 -18.95 9.88 0.10
CA LEU A 160 -18.43 11.18 0.52
C LEU A 160 -18.94 12.34 -0.36
N GLY A 161 -19.67 12.04 -1.44
CA GLY A 161 -20.09 13.05 -2.41
C GLY A 161 -18.90 13.77 -3.04
N SER A 162 -17.79 13.06 -3.23
CA SER A 162 -16.55 13.59 -3.76
C SER A 162 -16.52 13.58 -5.28
N ASP A 163 -15.46 14.16 -5.85
CA ASP A 163 -15.13 14.08 -7.28
C ASP A 163 -14.47 12.74 -7.67
N LYS A 164 -14.39 11.77 -6.75
CA LYS A 164 -13.78 10.47 -6.99
C LYS A 164 -14.72 9.51 -7.75
N PRO A 165 -14.17 8.46 -8.38
CA PRO A 165 -14.98 7.41 -8.98
C PRO A 165 -15.92 6.74 -7.97
N GLY A 166 -17.17 6.54 -8.38
CA GLY A 166 -18.21 5.87 -7.62
C GLY A 166 -19.55 6.56 -7.83
N ILE A 167 -20.61 5.74 -7.89
CA ILE A 167 -21.99 6.19 -7.96
C ILE A 167 -22.30 6.98 -6.69
N LYS A 168 -22.90 8.16 -6.87
CA LYS A 168 -23.24 9.04 -5.75
C LYS A 168 -24.48 8.55 -5.02
N VAL A 169 -24.60 8.92 -3.75
CA VAL A 169 -25.71 8.48 -2.87
C VAL A 169 -27.08 8.89 -3.44
N ASP A 170 -27.18 10.04 -4.08
CA ASP A 170 -28.41 10.52 -4.74
C ASP A 170 -28.77 9.74 -6.02
N GLN A 171 -27.82 9.01 -6.60
CA GLN A 171 -28.02 8.18 -7.80
C GLN A 171 -28.42 6.73 -7.47
N LEU A 172 -28.42 6.31 -6.20
CA LEU A 172 -28.73 4.91 -5.82
C LEU A 172 -30.14 4.48 -6.22
N GLY A 173 -31.11 5.41 -6.21
CA GLY A 173 -32.46 5.15 -6.70
C GLY A 173 -32.50 4.85 -8.21
N ASP A 174 -31.69 5.56 -9.00
CA ASP A 174 -31.63 5.32 -10.45
C ASP A 174 -30.83 4.06 -10.79
N LEU A 175 -29.80 3.73 -10.00
CA LEU A 175 -29.15 2.43 -10.06
C LEU A 175 -30.15 1.29 -9.80
N ALA A 176 -30.95 1.39 -8.75
CA ALA A 176 -31.95 0.36 -8.43
C ALA A 176 -32.97 0.18 -9.57
N LYS A 177 -33.42 1.28 -10.20
CA LYS A 177 -34.29 1.22 -11.39
C LYS A 177 -33.59 0.55 -12.57
N LEU A 178 -32.33 0.90 -12.85
CA LEU A 178 -31.54 0.31 -13.95
C LEU A 178 -31.40 -1.22 -13.77
N LEU A 179 -31.08 -1.67 -12.57
CA LEU A 179 -30.96 -3.10 -12.25
C LEU A 179 -32.31 -3.82 -12.40
N SER A 180 -33.38 -3.28 -11.81
CA SER A 180 -34.73 -3.84 -11.86
C SER A 180 -35.26 -3.95 -13.29
N ALA A 181 -35.09 -2.91 -14.11
CA ALA A 181 -35.52 -2.89 -15.50
C ALA A 181 -34.83 -3.96 -16.37
N ASN A 182 -33.67 -4.46 -15.94
CA ASN A 182 -32.91 -5.49 -16.64
C ASN A 182 -32.96 -6.85 -15.93
N GLY A 183 -33.79 -7.01 -14.89
CA GLY A 183 -33.89 -8.26 -14.12
C GLY A 183 -32.58 -8.64 -13.42
N ARG A 184 -31.76 -7.65 -13.03
CA ARG A 184 -30.46 -7.83 -12.37
C ARG A 184 -30.55 -7.47 -10.89
N SER A 185 -29.68 -8.08 -10.09
CA SER A 185 -29.36 -7.67 -8.72
C SER A 185 -27.86 -7.47 -8.58
N LEU A 186 -27.44 -6.81 -7.50
CA LEU A 186 -26.01 -6.66 -7.22
C LEU A 186 -25.43 -7.98 -6.69
N GLU A 187 -24.28 -8.37 -7.21
CA GLU A 187 -23.42 -9.37 -6.57
C GLU A 187 -22.77 -8.73 -5.34
N CYS A 188 -22.18 -7.54 -5.52
CA CYS A 188 -21.56 -6.79 -4.43
C CYS A 188 -21.68 -5.28 -4.64
N PHE A 189 -21.73 -4.49 -3.57
CA PHE A 189 -21.38 -3.07 -3.63
C PHE A 189 -20.25 -2.75 -2.68
N GLU A 190 -19.28 -2.00 -3.18
CA GLU A 190 -18.18 -1.41 -2.45
C GLU A 190 -18.55 0.01 -2.07
N VAL A 191 -18.26 0.41 -0.82
CA VAL A 191 -18.40 1.80 -0.40
C VAL A 191 -17.04 2.35 -0.03
N TYR A 192 -16.54 3.29 -0.82
CA TYR A 192 -15.26 3.93 -0.55
C TYR A 192 -15.42 5.08 0.45
N CYS A 193 -14.69 5.02 1.55
CA CYS A 193 -14.84 5.97 2.65
C CYS A 193 -13.53 6.70 3.02
N GLY A 194 -12.60 6.82 2.07
CA GLY A 194 -11.31 7.51 2.29
C GLY A 194 -10.19 6.60 2.79
N SER A 195 -9.14 7.19 3.36
CA SER A 195 -7.96 6.47 3.85
C SER A 195 -7.41 7.09 5.13
N GLY A 196 -6.93 6.27 6.07
CA GLY A 196 -6.35 6.75 7.32
C GLY A 196 -7.40 7.15 8.34
N ASN A 197 -8.56 6.49 8.32
CA ASN A 197 -9.64 6.76 9.24
C ASN A 197 -9.30 6.21 10.63
N SER A 198 -9.80 6.87 11.68
CA SER A 198 -9.77 6.33 13.04
C SER A 198 -10.66 5.10 13.16
N LEU A 199 -10.44 4.29 14.19
CA LEU A 199 -11.29 3.14 14.50
C LEU A 199 -12.78 3.53 14.58
N GLN A 200 -13.10 4.56 15.36
CA GLN A 200 -14.48 5.04 15.51
C GLN A 200 -15.06 5.50 14.17
N GLY A 201 -14.28 6.23 13.36
CA GLY A 201 -14.72 6.66 12.04
C GLY A 201 -15.07 5.47 11.13
N MET A 202 -14.25 4.42 11.14
CA MET A 202 -14.53 3.19 10.37
C MET A 202 -15.79 2.46 10.86
N ILE A 203 -16.08 2.45 12.16
CA ILE A 203 -17.31 1.87 12.73
C ILE A 203 -18.54 2.68 12.29
N ASP A 204 -18.46 4.00 12.34
CA ASP A 204 -19.56 4.89 11.93
C ASP A 204 -19.86 4.73 10.43
N ILE A 205 -18.81 4.59 9.62
CA ILE A 205 -18.89 4.25 8.20
C ILE A 205 -19.59 2.91 8.00
N ALA A 206 -19.20 1.85 8.71
CA ALA A 206 -19.80 0.53 8.56
C ALA A 206 -21.31 0.54 8.85
N ARG A 207 -21.74 1.31 9.85
CA ARG A 207 -23.17 1.53 10.14
C ARG A 207 -23.90 2.19 8.97
N GLN A 208 -23.28 3.18 8.31
CA GLN A 208 -23.86 3.81 7.12
C GLN A 208 -23.96 2.84 5.95
N ILE A 209 -22.94 2.01 5.73
CA ILE A 209 -22.93 0.99 4.68
C ILE A 209 -24.08 -0.01 4.89
N PHE A 210 -24.31 -0.48 6.11
CA PHE A 210 -25.45 -1.35 6.42
C PHE A 210 -26.81 -0.66 6.22
N ARG A 211 -26.93 0.65 6.48
CA ARG A 211 -28.16 1.39 6.14
C ARG A 211 -28.39 1.41 4.63
N MET A 212 -27.35 1.71 3.84
CA MET A 212 -27.43 1.68 2.38
C MET A 212 -27.83 0.29 1.84
N TYR A 213 -27.31 -0.78 2.44
CA TYR A 213 -27.74 -2.16 2.13
C TYR A 213 -29.26 -2.30 2.28
N LEU A 214 -29.78 -1.95 3.45
CA LEU A 214 -31.19 -2.15 3.80
C LEU A 214 -32.12 -1.27 2.96
N ASP A 215 -31.72 -0.02 2.73
CA ASP A 215 -32.56 0.98 2.08
C ASP A 215 -32.61 0.80 0.55
N HIS A 216 -31.52 0.31 -0.06
CA HIS A 216 -31.38 0.31 -1.52
C HIS A 216 -31.10 -1.06 -2.14
N PHE A 217 -30.33 -1.93 -1.48
CA PHE A 217 -29.82 -3.16 -2.08
C PHE A 217 -30.00 -4.41 -1.18
N PRO A 218 -31.21 -4.69 -0.66
CA PRO A 218 -31.43 -5.77 0.31
C PRO A 218 -31.25 -7.18 -0.29
N THR A 219 -31.06 -7.29 -1.60
CA THR A 219 -30.81 -8.53 -2.34
C THR A 219 -29.34 -8.71 -2.75
N ALA A 220 -28.45 -7.78 -2.40
CA ALA A 220 -27.03 -7.90 -2.69
C ALA A 220 -26.44 -9.11 -1.96
N ARG A 221 -25.57 -9.89 -2.63
CA ARG A 221 -24.97 -11.10 -2.02
C ARG A 221 -23.82 -10.78 -1.09
N SER A 222 -23.13 -9.67 -1.32
CA SER A 222 -22.03 -9.23 -0.47
C SER A 222 -21.91 -7.72 -0.37
N ILE A 223 -21.23 -7.28 0.68
CA ILE A 223 -20.89 -5.89 0.96
C ILE A 223 -19.37 -5.78 1.05
N ASN A 224 -18.78 -4.86 0.30
CA ASN A 224 -17.36 -4.56 0.41
C ASN A 224 -17.16 -3.24 1.17
N PHE A 225 -16.49 -3.34 2.32
CA PHE A 225 -16.18 -2.22 3.21
C PHE A 225 -14.94 -1.44 2.77
N ALA A 226 -14.38 -1.81 1.61
CA ALA A 226 -13.19 -1.22 1.03
C ALA A 226 -11.97 -1.29 1.98
N GLY A 227 -10.99 -0.43 1.72
CA GLY A 227 -9.83 -0.22 2.57
C GLY A 227 -9.97 0.95 3.54
N GLY A 228 -8.83 1.56 3.88
CA GLY A 228 -8.78 2.79 4.67
C GLY A 228 -8.45 2.63 6.15
N HIS A 229 -8.38 1.39 6.62
CA HIS A 229 -7.79 0.99 7.91
C HIS A 229 -6.39 1.60 8.08
N GLY A 230 -6.22 2.35 9.16
CA GLY A 230 -5.02 3.17 9.41
C GLY A 230 -3.75 2.35 9.63
N PHE A 231 -2.61 3.00 9.42
CA PHE A 231 -1.30 2.55 9.88
C PHE A 231 -0.53 3.80 10.29
N ASP A 232 0.01 3.83 11.50
CA ASP A 232 0.69 4.99 12.06
C ASP A 232 2.21 4.88 11.88
N TYR A 233 2.76 5.68 10.97
CA TYR A 233 4.19 5.70 10.66
C TYR A 233 5.05 6.36 11.75
N GLU A 234 4.45 7.10 12.67
CA GLU A 234 5.19 7.84 13.71
C GLU A 234 5.41 7.00 14.97
N LYS A 235 4.66 5.90 15.12
CA LYS A 235 4.83 4.96 16.23
C LYS A 235 6.00 4.03 15.98
N TRP A 236 6.57 3.47 17.05
CA TRP A 236 7.64 2.48 16.96
C TRP A 236 7.14 1.07 17.20
N SER A 237 6.26 0.87 18.20
CA SER A 237 5.79 -0.46 18.57
C SER A 237 4.78 -1.00 17.55
N GLU A 238 4.86 -2.30 17.27
CA GLU A 238 3.93 -2.99 16.35
C GLU A 238 2.47 -2.79 16.79
N ALA A 239 2.20 -2.88 18.10
CA ALA A 239 0.84 -2.74 18.64
C ALA A 239 0.23 -1.35 18.42
N GLU A 240 1.04 -0.29 18.40
CA GLU A 240 0.56 1.09 18.19
C GLU A 240 0.49 1.50 16.71
N LYS A 241 1.30 0.86 15.85
CA LYS A 241 1.31 1.16 14.41
C LYS A 241 0.06 0.64 13.70
N HIS A 242 -0.48 -0.48 14.16
CA HIS A 242 -1.52 -1.22 13.43
C HIS A 242 -2.95 -0.84 13.83
N PHE A 243 -3.87 -1.05 12.88
CA PHE A 243 -5.29 -0.87 13.10
C PHE A 243 -5.85 -1.91 14.09
N ASP A 244 -6.77 -1.48 14.96
CA ASP A 244 -7.45 -2.36 15.91
C ASP A 244 -8.58 -3.16 15.24
N TRP A 245 -8.18 -4.20 14.53
CA TRP A 245 -9.07 -5.14 13.86
C TRP A 245 -9.99 -5.89 14.81
N ALA A 246 -9.55 -6.17 16.04
CA ALA A 246 -10.32 -6.93 17.01
C ALA A 246 -11.57 -6.17 17.41
N THR A 247 -11.42 -4.91 17.84
CA THR A 247 -12.55 -4.04 18.18
C THR A 247 -13.41 -3.76 16.94
N TYR A 248 -12.78 -3.56 15.78
CA TYR A 248 -13.52 -3.28 14.55
C TYR A 248 -14.44 -4.44 14.13
N PHE A 249 -13.93 -5.67 14.07
CA PHE A 249 -14.76 -6.82 13.66
C PHE A 249 -15.80 -7.19 14.70
N GLN A 250 -15.55 -6.97 16.00
CA GLN A 250 -16.60 -7.07 17.02
C GLN A 250 -17.73 -6.07 16.73
N ALA A 251 -17.40 -4.82 16.41
CA ALA A 251 -18.40 -3.83 16.03
C ALA A 251 -19.14 -4.21 14.73
N ILE A 252 -18.45 -4.75 13.71
CA ILE A 252 -19.10 -5.25 12.48
C ILE A 252 -20.12 -6.34 12.79
N ARG A 253 -19.77 -7.33 13.63
CA ARG A 253 -20.69 -8.40 14.07
C ARG A 253 -21.90 -7.81 14.80
N ASP A 254 -21.65 -6.92 15.76
CA ASP A 254 -22.71 -6.35 16.61
C ASP A 254 -23.67 -5.51 15.77
N LEU A 255 -23.14 -4.70 14.84
CA LEU A 255 -23.94 -3.94 13.88
C LEU A 255 -24.74 -4.84 12.94
N ALA A 256 -24.14 -5.90 12.39
CA ALA A 256 -24.83 -6.83 11.50
C ALA A 256 -26.00 -7.53 12.23
N THR A 257 -25.80 -7.86 13.51
CA THR A 257 -26.84 -8.46 14.37
C THR A 257 -27.94 -7.45 14.70
N GLU A 258 -27.57 -6.26 15.19
CA GLU A 258 -28.47 -5.16 15.54
C GLU A 258 -29.38 -4.79 14.36
N MET A 259 -28.80 -4.69 13.17
CA MET A 259 -29.45 -4.25 11.94
C MET A 259 -30.06 -5.41 11.14
N LYS A 260 -29.98 -6.65 11.65
CA LYS A 260 -30.55 -7.87 11.05
C LYS A 260 -30.06 -8.13 9.62
N ILE A 261 -28.78 -7.91 9.36
CA ILE A 261 -28.16 -8.23 8.08
C ILE A 261 -28.12 -9.75 7.91
N PRO A 262 -28.69 -10.32 6.84
CA PRO A 262 -28.79 -11.77 6.69
C PRO A 262 -27.41 -12.46 6.77
N GLU A 263 -27.35 -13.61 7.44
CA GLU A 263 -26.11 -14.40 7.59
C GLU A 263 -25.53 -14.88 6.26
N THR A 264 -26.34 -14.93 5.20
CA THR A 264 -25.89 -15.26 3.85
C THR A 264 -25.09 -14.14 3.19
N VAL A 265 -25.17 -12.90 3.68
CA VAL A 265 -24.44 -11.75 3.12
C VAL A 265 -22.98 -11.82 3.53
N ARG A 266 -22.09 -11.90 2.54
CA ARG A 266 -20.63 -11.92 2.73
C ARG A 266 -20.07 -10.51 2.89
N PHE A 267 -18.98 -10.37 3.65
CA PHE A 267 -18.28 -9.11 3.86
C PHE A 267 -16.87 -9.16 3.27
N LEU A 268 -16.49 -8.13 2.52
CA LEU A 268 -15.17 -8.00 1.90
C LEU A 268 -14.43 -6.81 2.51
N PHE A 269 -13.12 -6.97 2.72
CA PHE A 269 -12.24 -5.93 3.24
C PHE A 269 -10.93 -5.87 2.45
N GLU A 270 -10.38 -4.67 2.31
CA GLU A 270 -9.20 -4.41 1.47
C GLU A 270 -8.02 -3.81 2.26
N PRO A 271 -7.44 -4.54 3.23
CA PRO A 271 -6.31 -4.04 3.98
C PRO A 271 -5.06 -3.96 3.09
N GLY A 272 -4.63 -2.73 2.80
CA GLY A 272 -3.37 -2.48 2.10
C GLY A 272 -2.25 -2.13 3.06
N ARG A 273 -2.22 -0.86 3.50
CA ARG A 273 -1.13 -0.30 4.29
C ARG A 273 -0.86 -1.04 5.60
N ASP A 274 -1.92 -1.39 6.34
CA ASP A 274 -1.79 -2.10 7.62
C ASP A 274 -1.13 -3.49 7.48
N VAL A 275 -1.26 -4.12 6.31
CA VAL A 275 -0.67 -5.44 6.05
C VAL A 275 0.73 -5.34 5.48
N LEU A 276 1.01 -4.29 4.71
CA LEU A 276 2.21 -4.20 3.88
C LEU A 276 3.28 -3.26 4.42
N ALA A 277 2.95 -2.20 5.17
CA ALA A 277 3.87 -1.08 5.41
C ALA A 277 5.13 -1.48 6.20
N ASP A 278 4.98 -2.00 7.41
CA ASP A 278 6.08 -2.41 8.30
C ASP A 278 6.82 -3.68 7.84
N ALA A 279 6.32 -4.35 6.82
CA ALA A 279 6.97 -5.50 6.21
C ALA A 279 8.10 -5.14 5.25
N GLY A 280 8.39 -3.84 5.03
CA GLY A 280 9.47 -3.39 4.14
C GLY A 280 10.35 -2.30 4.74
N VAL A 281 11.64 -2.34 4.43
CA VAL A 281 12.63 -1.28 4.70
C VAL A 281 13.34 -0.86 3.41
N LEU A 282 13.79 0.38 3.33
CA LEU A 282 14.67 0.86 2.26
C LEU A 282 16.06 1.11 2.86
N LEU A 283 17.05 0.36 2.40
CA LEU A 283 18.44 0.52 2.79
C LEU A 283 19.15 1.43 1.78
N THR A 284 19.77 2.49 2.28
CA THR A 284 20.51 3.47 1.47
C THR A 284 21.94 3.59 1.98
N GLY A 285 22.89 3.81 1.07
CA GLY A 285 24.28 4.08 1.42
C GLY A 285 24.54 5.57 1.61
N ILE A 286 25.24 5.94 2.68
CA ILE A 286 25.71 7.30 2.95
C ILE A 286 26.93 7.60 2.07
N LYS A 287 26.87 8.67 1.28
CA LYS A 287 27.90 8.99 0.25
C LYS A 287 28.84 10.12 0.64
N ARG A 288 28.50 10.89 1.66
CA ARG A 288 29.33 11.97 2.22
C ARG A 288 29.12 12.01 3.72
N ASP A 289 30.13 12.48 4.42
CA ASP A 289 29.99 12.98 5.78
C ASP A 289 28.91 14.05 5.82
N ILE A 290 28.24 14.22 6.97
CA ILE A 290 27.13 15.17 7.10
C ILE A 290 27.58 16.55 6.61
N VAL A 291 26.90 17.04 5.58
CA VAL A 291 27.22 18.34 4.98
C VAL A 291 26.58 19.41 5.85
N GLN A 292 27.42 20.24 6.47
CA GLN A 292 26.99 21.34 7.32
C GLN A 292 27.11 22.66 6.57
N HIS A 293 26.07 23.49 6.63
CA HIS A 293 26.08 24.85 6.10
C HIS A 293 25.14 25.77 6.88
N SER A 294 25.18 27.07 6.61
CA SER A 294 24.39 28.08 7.34
C SER A 294 22.88 27.83 7.34
N LEU A 295 22.34 27.10 6.36
CA LEU A 295 20.92 26.73 6.26
C LEU A 295 20.54 25.39 6.91
N GLY A 296 21.48 24.68 7.57
CA GLY A 296 21.24 23.39 8.22
C GLY A 296 22.18 22.26 7.77
N ASN A 297 21.81 21.02 8.11
CA ASN A 297 22.61 19.83 7.83
C ASN A 297 21.95 18.93 6.78
N ILE A 298 22.76 18.20 6.01
CA ILE A 298 22.30 17.27 4.99
C ILE A 298 23.00 15.92 5.14
N VAL A 299 22.19 14.85 5.23
CA VAL A 299 22.64 13.47 5.06
C VAL A 299 22.53 13.13 3.57
N VAL A 300 23.66 12.84 2.92
CA VAL A 300 23.70 12.55 1.47
C VAL A 300 23.71 11.05 1.23
N THR A 301 22.72 10.54 0.48
CA THR A 301 22.53 9.11 0.23
C THR A 301 22.57 8.77 -1.27
N ASP A 302 22.60 7.48 -1.63
CA ASP A 302 22.30 7.00 -2.99
C ASP A 302 20.82 6.79 -3.29
N GLY A 303 19.93 7.03 -2.33
CA GLY A 303 18.49 7.01 -2.57
C GLY A 303 18.03 8.20 -3.42
N SER A 304 16.72 8.29 -3.62
CA SER A 304 16.08 9.45 -4.25
C SER A 304 14.60 9.50 -3.88
N ARG A 305 14.03 10.71 -3.86
CA ARG A 305 12.58 10.92 -3.85
C ARG A 305 11.88 10.08 -4.93
N MET A 306 12.55 9.87 -6.06
CA MET A 306 11.99 9.12 -7.19
C MET A 306 11.70 7.65 -6.87
N LEU A 307 12.29 7.08 -5.81
CA LEU A 307 12.01 5.69 -5.39
C LEU A 307 10.72 5.55 -4.58
N MET A 308 10.26 6.62 -3.93
CA MET A 308 9.07 6.63 -3.07
C MET A 308 8.43 8.01 -2.98
N PRO A 309 7.99 8.60 -4.10
CA PRO A 309 7.62 10.02 -4.18
C PRO A 309 6.42 10.40 -3.30
N SER A 310 5.56 9.43 -2.93
CA SER A 310 4.44 9.69 -2.04
C SER A 310 4.85 10.06 -0.62
N ALA A 311 6.05 9.69 -0.16
CA ALA A 311 6.51 10.08 1.17
C ALA A 311 6.50 11.60 1.32
N GLN A 312 7.05 12.33 0.35
CA GLN A 312 6.94 13.78 0.30
C GLN A 312 5.52 14.26 -0.07
N LEU A 313 4.93 13.72 -1.14
CA LEU A 313 3.67 14.24 -1.68
C LEU A 313 2.52 14.18 -0.66
N ARG A 314 2.51 13.13 0.17
CA ARG A 314 1.51 12.91 1.22
C ARG A 314 1.99 13.34 2.60
N ASN A 315 3.15 13.97 2.70
CA ASN A 315 3.78 14.33 3.97
C ASN A 315 3.81 13.16 4.97
N ARG A 316 4.17 11.97 4.48
CA ARG A 316 4.21 10.72 5.25
C ARG A 316 5.59 10.57 5.89
N ALA A 317 5.64 10.68 7.21
CA ALA A 317 6.84 10.41 7.99
C ALA A 317 7.24 8.93 7.87
N HIS A 318 8.51 8.64 8.11
CA HIS A 318 9.07 7.30 8.26
C HIS A 318 10.19 7.38 9.29
N HIS A 319 10.33 6.34 10.11
CA HIS A 319 11.48 6.24 11.00
C HIS A 319 12.75 5.96 10.22
N THR A 320 13.86 6.50 10.71
CA THR A 320 15.20 6.24 10.16
C THR A 320 16.09 5.66 11.23
N VAL A 321 16.95 4.74 10.82
CA VAL A 321 17.99 4.14 11.67
C VAL A 321 19.30 4.17 10.92
N PHE A 322 20.35 4.68 11.55
CA PHE A 322 21.69 4.72 10.98
C PHE A 322 22.47 3.47 11.37
N LEU A 323 23.23 2.94 10.42
CA LEU A 323 24.06 1.76 10.61
C LEU A 323 25.51 2.12 10.28
N ASP A 324 26.46 1.57 11.04
CA ASP A 324 27.89 1.68 10.73
C ASP A 324 28.27 0.88 9.46
N ALA A 325 29.54 0.93 9.07
CA ALA A 325 30.04 0.22 7.89
C ALA A 325 29.96 -1.32 8.00
N ALA A 326 29.78 -1.85 9.21
CA ALA A 326 29.57 -3.27 9.49
C ALA A 326 28.08 -3.62 9.70
N PHE A 327 27.17 -2.71 9.34
CA PHE A 327 25.72 -2.85 9.47
C PHE A 327 25.18 -2.94 10.90
N ASN A 328 25.97 -2.52 11.90
CA ASN A 328 25.48 -2.44 13.28
C ASN A 328 24.71 -1.13 13.48
N GLU A 329 23.63 -1.18 14.25
CA GLU A 329 22.86 0.02 14.63
C GLU A 329 23.74 1.01 15.41
N VAL A 330 23.75 2.26 14.97
CA VAL A 330 24.39 3.36 15.70
C VAL A 330 23.43 3.80 16.80
N VAL A 331 23.80 3.56 18.06
CA VAL A 331 22.97 3.88 19.24
C VAL A 331 23.45 5.11 20.02
N ASP A 332 24.66 5.61 19.78
CA ASP A 332 25.18 6.80 20.45
C ASP A 332 24.74 8.08 19.73
N TYR A 333 23.74 8.75 20.30
CA TYR A 333 23.21 10.04 19.85
C TYR A 333 23.60 11.20 20.80
N SER A 334 24.65 11.03 21.60
CA SER A 334 25.17 12.07 22.51
C SER A 334 25.56 13.34 21.74
N ARG A 335 26.13 13.17 20.55
CA ARG A 335 26.35 14.22 19.56
C ARG A 335 25.44 13.99 18.35
N ARG A 336 24.44 14.84 18.19
CA ARG A 336 23.43 14.72 17.14
C ARG A 336 23.10 16.05 16.50
N CYS A 337 22.65 15.99 15.26
CA CYS A 337 22.17 17.13 14.51
C CYS A 337 20.82 16.86 13.86
N VAL A 338 20.08 17.92 13.55
CA VAL A 338 18.86 17.84 12.73
C VAL A 338 19.27 18.05 11.27
N ALA A 339 18.90 17.10 10.40
CA ALA A 339 19.35 17.05 9.02
C ALA A 339 18.24 16.67 8.05
N LYS A 340 18.37 17.09 6.79
CA LYS A 340 17.52 16.60 5.70
C LYS A 340 18.18 15.41 5.01
N VAL A 341 17.39 14.38 4.70
CA VAL A 341 17.87 13.22 3.94
C VAL A 341 17.79 13.52 2.45
N ARG A 342 18.93 13.71 1.80
CA ARG A 342 19.03 14.07 0.39
C ARG A 342 19.42 12.85 -0.45
N GLY A 343 18.77 12.71 -1.59
CA GLY A 343 19.08 11.72 -2.60
C GLY A 343 20.21 12.14 -3.54
N ARG A 344 20.47 11.30 -4.53
CA ARG A 344 21.60 11.42 -5.46
C ARG A 344 21.36 12.32 -6.68
N SER A 345 20.14 12.78 -6.93
CA SER A 345 19.80 13.49 -8.16
C SER A 345 19.99 15.01 -8.06
N ILE A 346 19.98 15.69 -9.21
CA ILE A 346 20.06 17.15 -9.30
C ILE A 346 18.72 17.86 -9.02
N LEU A 347 17.65 17.11 -8.74
CA LEU A 347 16.35 17.70 -8.45
C LEU A 347 16.46 18.53 -7.17
N ARG A 348 16.05 19.81 -7.25
CA ARG A 348 16.17 20.79 -6.16
C ARG A 348 15.61 20.27 -4.83
N ASN A 349 14.53 19.50 -4.89
CA ASN A 349 13.83 18.91 -3.74
C ASN A 349 13.93 17.38 -3.71
N ASP A 350 15.06 16.82 -4.14
CA ASP A 350 15.38 15.39 -3.99
C ASP A 350 15.67 15.01 -2.53
N TYR A 351 14.68 15.18 -1.66
CA TYR A 351 14.70 14.65 -0.30
C TYR A 351 13.90 13.35 -0.28
N ILE A 352 14.39 12.30 0.37
CA ILE A 352 13.68 11.02 0.34
C ILE A 352 12.43 11.09 1.22
N LEU A 353 12.55 11.76 2.37
CA LEU A 353 11.49 11.93 3.37
C LEU A 353 11.02 13.39 3.44
N PRO A 354 9.78 13.62 3.93
CA PRO A 354 9.37 14.96 4.32
C PRO A 354 10.09 15.40 5.60
N GLY A 355 10.37 16.69 5.70
CA GLY A 355 10.92 17.29 6.92
C GLY A 355 12.38 16.92 7.21
N ASP A 356 12.71 16.93 8.50
CA ASP A 356 14.06 16.69 9.01
C ASP A 356 14.11 15.39 9.82
N VAL A 357 15.28 14.76 9.87
CA VAL A 357 15.61 13.61 10.71
C VAL A 357 16.66 13.97 11.74
N VAL A 358 16.70 13.23 12.85
CA VAL A 358 17.78 13.33 13.83
C VAL A 358 18.88 12.34 13.44
N ALA A 359 20.09 12.84 13.21
CA ALA A 359 21.24 12.04 12.82
C ALA A 359 22.40 12.18 13.83
N PRO A 360 23.09 11.09 14.20
CA PRO A 360 24.34 11.17 14.94
C PRO A 360 25.38 11.96 14.12
N GLU A 361 26.15 12.83 14.77
CA GLU A 361 27.23 13.56 14.09
C GLU A 361 28.37 12.64 13.62
N THR A 362 28.41 11.40 14.12
CA THR A 362 29.37 10.37 13.74
C THR A 362 29.10 9.75 12.38
N VAL A 363 27.90 9.94 11.81
CA VAL A 363 27.53 9.40 10.49
C VAL A 363 28.45 9.93 9.40
N LYS A 364 29.02 9.01 8.62
CA LYS A 364 30.04 9.33 7.61
C LYS A 364 29.87 8.53 6.31
N ALA A 365 30.63 8.93 5.28
CA ALA A 365 30.62 8.23 4.00
C ALA A 365 30.99 6.74 4.15
N GLY A 366 30.29 5.86 3.44
CA GLY A 366 30.50 4.40 3.47
C GLY A 366 29.64 3.66 4.50
N GLU A 367 28.87 4.38 5.32
CA GLU A 367 27.88 3.84 6.24
C GLU A 367 26.49 3.77 5.59
N TYR A 368 25.47 3.38 6.35
CA TYR A 368 24.13 3.14 5.81
C TYR A 368 23.04 3.79 6.64
N MET A 369 21.88 3.94 6.01
CA MET A 369 20.65 4.37 6.67
C MET A 369 19.49 3.52 6.17
N LEU A 370 18.74 2.98 7.13
CA LEU A 370 17.44 2.35 6.91
C LEU A 370 16.34 3.41 6.99
N ILE A 371 15.39 3.33 6.07
CA ILE A 371 14.09 3.98 6.15
C ILE A 371 13.06 2.87 6.36
N LEU A 372 12.36 2.91 7.49
CA LEU A 372 11.43 1.86 7.89
C LEU A 372 10.03 2.05 7.29
N ASP A 373 9.21 1.01 7.39
CA ASP A 373 7.79 1.01 7.01
C ASP A 373 7.52 1.34 5.52
N VAL A 374 8.42 0.98 4.62
CA VAL A 374 8.30 1.32 3.19
C VAL A 374 7.57 0.26 2.35
N GLY A 375 7.00 -0.77 2.96
CA GLY A 375 6.44 -1.89 2.22
C GLY A 375 5.16 -1.57 1.43
N ALA A 376 4.53 -0.42 1.68
CA ALA A 376 3.33 0.06 0.97
C ALA A 376 3.53 1.45 0.34
N TYR A 377 3.19 1.59 -0.95
CA TYR A 377 3.26 2.81 -1.74
C TYR A 377 4.66 3.43 -1.76
N CYS A 378 5.69 2.60 -1.98
CA CYS A 378 7.07 3.05 -2.17
C CYS A 378 7.59 2.54 -3.50
N ALA A 379 8.23 1.35 -3.54
CA ALA A 379 8.83 0.79 -4.76
C ALA A 379 7.92 0.84 -6.00
N THR A 380 6.63 0.50 -5.84
CA THR A 380 5.63 0.53 -6.92
C THR A 380 5.36 1.92 -7.51
N GLN A 381 5.78 2.99 -6.83
CA GLN A 381 5.62 4.39 -7.27
C GLN A 381 6.90 4.97 -7.83
N HIS A 382 7.90 4.14 -8.10
CA HIS A 382 9.14 4.58 -8.72
C HIS A 382 8.86 5.41 -9.98
N MET A 383 9.53 6.56 -10.08
CA MET A 383 9.49 7.44 -11.24
C MET A 383 10.87 7.50 -11.89
N GLU A 384 10.95 7.29 -13.19
CA GLU A 384 12.21 7.33 -13.96
C GLU A 384 12.72 8.75 -14.27
N PHE A 385 12.18 9.75 -13.57
CA PHE A 385 12.57 11.14 -13.76
C PHE A 385 14.04 11.33 -13.38
N LEU A 386 14.75 12.18 -14.14
CA LEU A 386 16.22 12.32 -14.09
C LEU A 386 16.99 11.00 -14.25
N ASN A 387 16.39 10.01 -14.90
CA ASN A 387 17.00 8.71 -15.17
C ASN A 387 17.44 8.01 -13.88
N VAL A 388 16.68 8.19 -12.79
CA VAL A 388 16.86 7.39 -11.58
C VAL A 388 16.33 5.98 -11.88
N PRO A 389 17.19 4.94 -11.90
CA PRO A 389 16.73 3.57 -12.11
C PRO A 389 15.95 3.09 -10.88
N PRO A 390 15.08 2.08 -11.03
CA PRO A 390 14.45 1.44 -9.89
C PRO A 390 15.50 0.78 -8.98
N ALA A 391 15.26 0.83 -7.68
CA ALA A 391 16.04 0.08 -6.70
C ALA A 391 15.76 -1.43 -6.82
N GLY A 392 16.70 -2.27 -6.38
CA GLY A 392 16.43 -3.71 -6.25
C GLY A 392 15.39 -3.97 -5.16
N GLU A 393 14.73 -5.13 -5.23
CA GLU A 393 13.81 -5.62 -4.20
C GLU A 393 14.22 -7.03 -3.77
N VAL A 394 14.28 -7.25 -2.46
CA VAL A 394 14.68 -8.51 -1.82
C VAL A 394 13.61 -8.97 -0.85
N LEU A 395 13.24 -10.24 -0.91
CA LEU A 395 12.39 -10.90 0.08
C LEU A 395 13.26 -11.79 0.97
N VAL A 396 13.13 -11.61 2.28
CA VAL A 396 13.67 -12.53 3.30
C VAL A 396 12.52 -13.44 3.74
N GLU A 397 12.67 -14.73 3.45
CA GLU A 397 11.69 -15.77 3.81
C GLU A 397 11.72 -16.07 5.31
N ALA A 398 10.68 -16.76 5.79
CA ALA A 398 10.52 -17.05 7.22
C ALA A 398 11.65 -17.92 7.82
N ASP A 399 12.32 -18.74 7.00
CA ASP A 399 13.46 -19.56 7.38
C ASP A 399 14.81 -18.82 7.28
N GLY A 400 14.80 -17.55 6.84
CA GLY A 400 15.98 -16.71 6.64
C GLY A 400 16.59 -16.77 5.25
N ALA A 401 16.03 -17.56 4.31
CA ALA A 401 16.48 -17.55 2.93
C ALA A 401 16.23 -16.18 2.27
N ILE A 402 17.16 -15.74 1.42
CA ILE A 402 17.18 -14.41 0.82
C ILE A 402 17.00 -14.55 -0.69
N TYR A 403 15.96 -13.91 -1.23
CA TYR A 403 15.66 -13.92 -2.66
C TYR A 403 15.62 -12.50 -3.22
N MET A 404 16.39 -12.25 -4.27
CA MET A 404 16.20 -11.06 -5.10
C MET A 404 14.95 -11.27 -5.98
N VAL A 405 13.90 -10.51 -5.68
CA VAL A 405 12.60 -10.61 -6.37
C VAL A 405 12.42 -9.55 -7.45
N THR A 406 13.18 -8.46 -7.39
CA THR A 406 13.34 -7.49 -8.48
C THR A 406 14.80 -7.09 -8.58
N ARG A 407 15.39 -7.15 -9.78
CA ARG A 407 16.76 -6.68 -10.00
C ARG A 407 16.81 -5.15 -9.99
N PRO A 408 17.90 -4.53 -9.48
CA PRO A 408 18.09 -3.09 -9.66
C PRO A 408 18.17 -2.75 -11.16
N GLY A 409 17.58 -1.62 -11.54
CA GLY A 409 17.69 -1.13 -12.91
C GLY A 409 19.12 -0.70 -13.22
N ASN A 410 19.59 -1.00 -14.43
CA ASN A 410 20.88 -0.53 -14.90
C ASN A 410 20.80 0.93 -15.39
N ASP A 411 21.94 1.53 -15.74
CA ASP A 411 22.02 2.92 -16.21
C ASP A 411 21.23 3.19 -17.51
N LEU A 412 20.85 2.15 -18.25
CA LEU A 412 20.09 2.23 -19.50
C LEU A 412 18.62 1.82 -19.34
N ASP A 413 18.16 1.48 -18.13
CA ASP A 413 16.85 0.86 -17.89
C ASP A 413 15.68 1.66 -18.48
N LYS A 414 15.72 2.99 -18.33
CA LYS A 414 14.72 3.92 -18.88
C LYS A 414 14.50 3.76 -20.40
N TRP A 415 15.52 3.35 -21.13
CA TRP A 415 15.47 3.24 -22.59
C TRP A 415 15.18 1.82 -23.08
N ARG A 416 14.68 0.92 -22.22
CA ARG A 416 14.29 -0.45 -22.60
C ARG A 416 13.30 -0.55 -23.77
N ASN A 417 12.51 0.51 -24.02
CA ASN A 417 11.56 0.59 -25.13
C ASN A 417 12.00 1.58 -26.23
N LEU A 418 13.22 2.10 -26.18
CA LEU A 418 13.74 3.02 -27.19
C LEU A 418 13.96 2.25 -28.50
N LEU A 419 13.34 2.73 -29.57
CA LEU A 419 13.58 2.18 -30.90
C LEU A 419 15.00 2.50 -31.37
N PRO A 420 15.69 1.58 -32.05
CA PRO A 420 17.03 1.84 -32.60
C PRO A 420 17.01 2.94 -33.68
N GLU A 421 15.90 3.05 -34.41
CA GLU A 421 15.67 4.09 -35.42
C GLU A 421 14.23 4.60 -35.33
N ARG A 422 14.02 5.85 -35.78
CA ARG A 422 12.66 6.41 -35.90
C ARG A 422 11.84 5.61 -36.91
N GLN A 423 10.65 5.19 -36.53
CA GLN A 423 9.70 4.54 -37.43
C GLN A 423 8.70 5.56 -37.95
N ARG A 424 8.56 5.67 -39.28
CA ARG A 424 7.49 6.48 -39.89
C ARG A 424 6.16 5.76 -39.68
N LEU A 425 5.18 6.46 -39.11
CA LEU A 425 3.83 5.92 -38.94
C LEU A 425 3.17 5.72 -40.30
N ALA A 426 2.52 4.58 -40.51
CA ALA A 426 1.82 4.30 -41.75
C ALA A 426 0.70 5.34 -41.97
N GLY A 427 0.67 5.97 -43.14
CA GLY A 427 -0.29 7.02 -43.49
C GLY A 427 0.16 8.46 -43.20
N ALA A 428 1.35 8.67 -42.62
CA ALA A 428 2.04 9.97 -42.53
C ALA A 428 3.12 10.13 -43.59
#